data_AF-A0A5C8VCS1-F1
#
_entry.id   AF-A0A5C8VCS1-F1
#
_cell.length_a   1.000
_cell.length_b   1.000
_cell.length_c   1.000
_cell.angle_alpha   90.00
_cell.angle_beta   90.00
_cell.angle_gamma   90.00
#
_symmetry.space_group_name_H-M   'P 1'
#
loop_
_entity.id
_entity.type
_entity.pdbx_description
1 polymer ?
#
loop_
_entity_poly.entity_id
_entity_poly.type
_entity_poly.pdbx_seq_one_letter_code
_entity_poly.pdbx_strand_id
1 'polypeptide(L)'
;MPVIKALSDTLRSVAAPGMTPKALRAAVREKHPDASKKDIVRAAFYALLEEPEQDLACLAELHGFALVERVSEDERTIKVGGTKKKRRAAEAAKAATGELAEALN
;
A
#
# COMPACT_ATOMS: atom_id res chain seq x y z
N MET A 1 5.67 15.51 14.65
CA MET A 1 4.96 14.23 14.43
C MET A 1 5.90 13.04 14.66
N PRO A 2 6.12 12.63 15.92
CA PRO A 2 6.54 11.27 16.29
C PRO A 2 5.44 10.57 17.12
N VAL A 3 4.18 10.66 16.69
CA VAL A 3 3.02 10.17 17.47
C VAL A 3 2.81 8.66 17.31
N ILE A 4 3.13 8.09 16.14
CA ILE A 4 2.84 6.68 15.83
C ILE A 4 3.67 5.72 16.70
N LYS A 5 4.97 6.03 16.92
CA LYS A 5 5.85 5.21 17.77
C LYS A 5 5.49 5.28 19.25
N ALA A 6 5.23 6.47 19.78
CA ALA A 6 4.79 6.62 21.17
C ALA A 6 3.45 5.88 21.43
N LEU A 7 2.53 5.95 20.47
CA LEU A 7 1.29 5.18 20.51
C LEU A 7 1.55 3.67 20.37
N SER A 8 2.52 3.23 19.56
CA SER A 8 2.85 1.80 19.40
C SER A 8 3.48 1.21 20.66
N ASP A 9 4.39 1.93 21.30
CA ASP A 9 5.00 1.52 22.57
C ASP A 9 3.95 1.45 23.68
N THR A 10 3.03 2.43 23.69
CA THR A 10 1.89 2.41 24.59
C THR A 10 1.00 1.20 24.32
N LEU A 11 0.67 0.92 23.06
CA LEU A 11 -0.11 -0.24 22.64
C LEU A 11 0.55 -1.55 23.08
N ARG A 12 1.87 -1.70 22.92
CA ARG A 12 2.65 -2.86 23.40
C ARG A 12 2.55 -3.01 24.92
N SER A 13 2.58 -1.90 25.65
CA SER A 13 2.48 -1.89 27.12
C SER A 13 1.09 -2.21 27.65
N VAL A 14 0.01 -1.79 26.96
CA VAL A 14 -1.36 -1.92 27.47
C VAL A 14 -2.14 -3.09 26.86
N ALA A 15 -1.71 -3.62 25.72
CA ALA A 15 -2.39 -4.75 25.08
C ALA A 15 -2.24 -6.02 25.91
N ALA A 16 -3.37 -6.63 26.25
CA ALA A 16 -3.44 -7.91 26.94
C ALA A 16 -4.41 -8.87 26.22
N PRO A 17 -4.19 -10.19 26.27
CA PRO A 17 -5.13 -11.18 25.73
C PRO A 17 -6.55 -10.99 26.29
N GLY A 18 -7.56 -11.06 25.42
CA GLY A 18 -8.97 -10.90 25.81
C GLY A 18 -9.46 -9.45 25.91
N MET A 19 -8.61 -8.43 25.70
CA MET A 19 -9.06 -7.04 25.62
C MET A 19 -9.96 -6.79 24.39
N THR A 20 -11.06 -6.08 24.62
CA THR A 20 -11.90 -5.61 23.49
C THR A 20 -11.23 -4.42 22.79
N PRO A 21 -11.44 -4.24 21.47
CA PRO A 21 -10.90 -3.08 20.76
C PRO A 21 -11.34 -1.73 21.32
N LYS A 22 -12.50 -1.66 21.98
CA LYS A 22 -12.99 -0.45 22.65
C LYS A 22 -12.18 -0.16 23.91
N ALA A 23 -11.94 -1.17 24.75
CA ALA A 23 -11.13 -1.05 25.95
C ALA A 23 -9.67 -0.69 25.61
N LEU A 24 -9.09 -1.33 24.59
CA LEU A 24 -7.73 -1.02 24.15
C LEU A 24 -7.57 0.43 23.68
N ARG A 25 -8.52 0.95 22.88
CA ARG A 25 -8.51 2.36 22.46
C ARG A 25 -8.73 3.32 23.62
N ALA A 26 -9.53 2.95 24.61
CA ALA A 26 -9.74 3.77 25.81
C ALA A 26 -8.45 3.86 26.63
N ALA A 27 -7.80 2.72 26.90
CA ALA A 27 -6.52 2.67 27.62
C ALA A 27 -5.40 3.48 26.93
N VAL A 28 -5.36 3.48 25.60
CA VAL A 28 -4.42 4.32 24.85
C VAL A 28 -4.77 5.81 24.99
N ARG A 29 -6.05 6.18 24.96
CA ARG A 29 -6.50 7.57 25.09
C ARG A 29 -6.37 8.14 26.49
N GLU A 30 -6.38 7.31 27.53
CA GLU A 30 -6.06 7.74 28.89
C GLU A 30 -4.64 8.34 28.97
N LYS A 31 -3.70 7.76 28.21
CA LYS A 31 -2.31 8.24 28.13
C LYS A 31 -2.09 9.25 27.00
N HIS A 32 -2.90 9.20 25.95
CA HIS A 32 -2.83 10.07 24.76
C HIS A 32 -4.21 10.64 24.42
N PRO A 33 -4.69 11.68 25.13
CA PRO A 33 -6.06 12.19 24.99
C PRO A 33 -6.39 12.67 23.57
N ASP A 34 -5.41 13.25 22.89
CA ASP A 34 -5.57 13.80 21.53
C ASP A 34 -5.47 12.73 20.43
N ALA A 35 -5.23 11.46 20.80
CA ALA A 35 -5.04 10.39 19.82
C ALA A 35 -6.34 10.07 19.08
N SER A 36 -6.33 10.37 17.78
CA SER A 36 -7.41 9.98 16.89
C SER A 36 -7.47 8.46 16.74
N LYS A 37 -8.66 7.92 16.42
CA LYS A 37 -8.81 6.49 16.14
C LYS A 37 -7.87 6.03 15.03
N LYS A 38 -7.64 6.86 14.02
CA LYS A 38 -6.76 6.53 12.88
C LYS A 38 -5.31 6.39 13.32
N ASP A 39 -4.85 7.24 14.22
CA ASP A 39 -3.46 7.23 14.69
C ASP A 39 -3.19 6.01 15.57
N ILE A 40 -4.14 5.64 16.43
CA ILE A 40 -4.06 4.41 17.24
C ILE A 40 -4.01 3.17 16.33
N VAL A 41 -4.82 3.13 15.27
CA VAL A 41 -4.80 2.00 14.32
C VAL A 41 -3.48 1.95 13.56
N ARG A 42 -2.97 3.07 13.04
CA ARG A 42 -1.66 3.13 12.37
C ARG A 42 -0.53 2.71 13.30
N ALA A 43 -0.58 3.12 14.57
CA ALA A 43 0.38 2.74 15.59
C ALA A 43 0.33 1.26 15.93
N ALA A 44 -0.84 0.63 15.89
CA ALA A 44 -0.95 -0.82 16.06
C ALA A 44 -0.25 -1.57 14.93
N PHE A 45 -0.47 -1.17 13.67
CA PHE A 45 0.26 -1.76 12.54
C PHE A 45 1.76 -1.48 12.60
N TYR A 46 2.15 -0.29 13.01
CA TYR A 46 3.55 0.05 13.23
C TYR A 46 4.18 -0.85 14.31
N ALA A 47 3.49 -1.09 15.42
CA ALA A 47 3.96 -1.97 16.50
C ALA A 47 4.18 -3.43 16.03
N LEU A 48 3.43 -3.87 15.03
CA LEU A 48 3.56 -5.21 14.45
C LEU A 48 4.72 -5.32 13.46
N LEU A 49 5.02 -4.25 12.71
CA LEU A 49 6.03 -4.24 11.65
C LEU A 49 7.42 -3.82 12.15
N GLU A 50 7.47 -3.00 13.19
CA GLU A 50 8.70 -2.65 13.87
C GLU A 50 9.12 -3.81 14.78
N GLU A 51 9.47 -4.97 14.22
CA GLU A 51 10.03 -6.05 15.02
C GLU A 51 11.33 -5.58 15.70
N PRO A 52 11.48 -5.75 17.03
CA PRO A 52 12.65 -5.28 17.76
C PRO A 52 13.88 -6.18 17.61
N GLU A 53 13.77 -7.37 17.01
CA GLU A 53 14.89 -8.29 16.75
C GLU A 53 14.70 -9.01 15.41
N GLN A 54 15.06 -8.34 14.31
CA GLN A 54 15.33 -9.04 13.07
C GLN A 54 16.82 -9.25 12.94
N ASP A 55 17.23 -10.51 12.89
CA ASP A 55 18.61 -10.89 12.61
C ASP A 55 19.04 -10.27 11.27
N LEU A 56 20.12 -9.47 11.31
CA LEU A 56 20.61 -8.72 10.15
C LEU A 56 21.09 -9.65 9.03
N ALA A 57 21.54 -10.85 9.37
CA ALA A 57 21.87 -11.86 8.36
C ALA A 57 20.62 -12.26 7.58
N CYS A 58 19.51 -12.50 8.28
CA CYS A 58 18.22 -12.82 7.67
C CYS A 58 17.72 -11.70 6.74
N LEU A 59 17.84 -10.43 7.14
CA LEU A 59 17.46 -9.29 6.31
C LEU A 59 18.34 -9.14 5.06
N ALA A 60 19.63 -9.42 5.15
CA ALA A 60 20.56 -9.35 4.03
C ALA A 60 20.28 -10.44 2.98
N GLU A 61 19.98 -11.66 3.42
CA GLU A 61 19.58 -12.76 2.54
C GLU A 61 18.26 -12.45 1.83
N LEU A 62 17.26 -11.96 2.56
CA LEU A 62 15.97 -11.56 1.98
C LEU A 62 16.13 -10.44 0.94
N HIS A 63 17.00 -9.48 1.20
CA HIS A 63 17.29 -8.40 0.28
C HIS A 63 18.03 -8.90 -0.97
N GLY A 64 19.03 -9.77 -0.81
CA GLY A 64 19.76 -10.39 -1.91
C GLY A 64 18.83 -11.20 -2.83
N PHE A 65 17.98 -12.03 -2.22
CA PHE A 65 16.94 -12.77 -2.92
C PHE A 65 16.01 -11.86 -3.73
N ALA A 66 15.51 -10.77 -3.13
CA ALA A 66 14.60 -9.83 -3.81
C ALA A 66 15.24 -9.17 -5.04
N LEU A 67 16.55 -8.89 -5.02
CA LEU A 67 17.27 -8.32 -6.17
C LEU A 67 17.45 -9.32 -7.31
N VAL A 68 17.70 -10.59 -6.99
CA VAL A 68 17.86 -11.66 -7.99
C VAL A 68 16.54 -11.91 -8.71
N GLU A 69 15.46 -12.09 -7.97
CA GLU A 69 14.14 -12.41 -8.52
C GLU A 69 13.52 -11.26 -9.33
N ARG A 70 13.67 -10.01 -8.86
CA ARG A 70 13.19 -8.82 -9.59
C ARG A 70 13.88 -8.65 -10.94
N VAL A 71 15.03 -9.28 -11.17
CA VAL A 71 15.77 -9.24 -12.43
C VAL A 71 15.63 -10.59 -13.15
N SER A 72 14.40 -11.11 -13.19
CA SER A 72 14.06 -12.25 -14.05
C SER A 72 14.41 -11.89 -15.50
N GLU A 73 15.04 -12.82 -16.23
CA GLU A 73 15.51 -12.59 -17.62
C GLU A 73 14.39 -12.11 -18.56
N ASP A 74 13.13 -12.43 -18.24
CA ASP A 74 11.95 -12.03 -19.01
C ASP A 74 11.71 -10.50 -19.02
N GLU A 75 12.11 -9.75 -17.99
CA GLU A 75 11.98 -8.28 -17.97
C GLU A 75 13.16 -7.55 -18.62
N ARG A 76 14.29 -8.22 -18.87
CA ARG A 76 15.41 -7.60 -19.61
C ARG A 76 15.09 -7.40 -21.10
N THR A 77 13.98 -7.97 -21.57
CA THR A 77 13.46 -7.75 -22.92
C THR A 77 12.09 -7.07 -22.91
N ILE A 78 11.90 -6.00 -22.14
CA ILE A 78 10.80 -5.05 -22.42
C ILE A 78 11.10 -4.36 -23.77
N LYS A 79 10.75 -5.03 -24.86
CA LYS A 79 10.52 -4.38 -26.15
C LYS A 79 9.29 -3.50 -25.92
N VAL A 80 9.48 -2.19 -25.81
CA VAL A 80 8.37 -1.23 -25.79
C VAL A 80 7.69 -1.25 -27.15
N GLY A 81 6.81 -2.24 -27.34
CA GLY A 81 5.99 -2.43 -28.53
C GLY A 81 4.80 -1.48 -28.52
N GLY A 82 5.01 -0.30 -29.10
CA GLY A 82 4.03 0.66 -29.63
C GLY A 82 2.54 0.52 -29.24
N THR A 83 2.16 0.98 -28.05
CA THR A 83 0.74 1.26 -27.71
C THR A 83 0.38 2.72 -28.00
N LYS A 84 0.47 3.13 -29.27
CA LYS A 84 -0.19 4.38 -29.75
C LYS A 84 -1.12 4.18 -30.95
N LYS A 85 -1.28 2.95 -31.49
CA LYS A 85 -2.14 2.72 -32.67
C LYS A 85 -3.60 2.35 -32.36
N LYS A 86 -3.95 1.98 -31.11
CA LYS A 86 -5.34 1.65 -30.75
C LYS A 86 -6.23 2.89 -30.52
N ARG A 87 -5.65 4.08 -30.28
CA ARG A 87 -6.42 5.32 -30.12
C ARG A 87 -6.86 5.95 -31.47
N ARG A 88 -6.02 5.89 -32.51
CA ARG A 88 -6.37 6.47 -33.83
C ARG A 88 -7.43 5.67 -34.61
N ALA A 89 -7.49 4.35 -34.43
CA ALA A 89 -8.50 3.52 -35.11
C ALA A 89 -9.92 3.71 -34.54
N ALA A 90 -10.04 3.97 -33.24
CA ALA A 90 -11.32 4.22 -32.59
C ALA A 90 -11.90 5.62 -32.91
N GLU A 91 -11.05 6.58 -33.28
CA GLU A 91 -11.46 7.93 -33.66
C GLU A 91 -11.92 7.98 -35.13
N ALA A 92 -11.23 7.29 -36.03
CA ALA A 92 -11.63 7.18 -37.45
C ALA A 92 -12.94 6.40 -37.65
N ALA A 93 -13.20 5.37 -36.85
CA ALA A 93 -14.45 4.59 -36.92
C ALA A 93 -15.68 5.37 -36.39
N LYS A 94 -15.46 6.35 -35.50
CA LYS A 94 -16.53 7.24 -35.01
C LYS A 94 -16.86 8.37 -35.99
N ALA A 95 -15.90 8.84 -36.77
CA ALA A 95 -16.14 9.85 -37.81
C ALA A 95 -16.99 9.28 -38.97
N ALA A 96 -16.67 8.08 -39.45
CA ALA A 96 -17.36 7.46 -40.59
C ALA A 96 -18.82 7.03 -40.28
N THR A 97 -19.14 6.79 -39.01
CA THR A 97 -20.51 6.42 -38.60
C THR A 97 -21.40 7.65 -38.36
N GLY A 98 -20.82 8.83 -38.16
CA GLY A 98 -21.55 10.11 -38.06
C GLY A 98 -22.05 10.63 -39.41
N GLU A 99 -21.22 10.59 -40.45
CA GLU A 99 -21.59 11.10 -41.79
C GLU A 99 -22.71 10.30 -42.48
N LEU A 100 -22.82 8.99 -42.20
CA LEU A 100 -23.90 8.15 -42.76
C LEU A 100 -25.26 8.40 -42.08
N ALA A 101 -25.29 8.92 -40.86
CA ALA A 101 -26.53 9.20 -40.12
C ALA A 101 -27.13 10.57 -40.49
N GLU A 102 -26.31 11.51 -40.98
CA GLU A 102 -26.76 12.84 -41.42
C GLU A 102 -27.27 12.84 -42.87
N ALA A 103 -26.87 11.87 -43.69
CA ALA A 103 -27.33 11.73 -45.08
C ALA A 103 -28.71 11.07 -45.26
N LEU A 104 -29.42 10.77 -44.16
CA LEU A 104 -30.71 10.08 -44.18
C LEU A 104 -31.83 10.83 -43.43
N ASN A 105 -31.67 12.15 -43.23
CA ASN A 105 -32.71 13.05 -42.74
C ASN A 105 -32.89 14.25 -43.67
#